data_AF-A0A4P8IPC9-F1
#
_entry.id   AF-A0A4P8IPC9-F1
#
_cell.length_a   1.000
_cell.length_b   1.000
_cell.length_c   1.000
_cell.angle_alpha   90.00
_cell.angle_beta   90.00
_cell.angle_gamma   90.00
#
_symmetry.space_group_name_H-M   'P 1'
#
loop_
_entity.id
_entity.type
_entity.pdbx_description
1 polymer ?
#
loop_
_entity_poly.entity_id
_entity_poly.type
_entity_poly.pdbx_seq_one_letter_code
_entity_poly.pdbx_strand_id
1 'polypeptide(L)'
;MKLTTSRSGAEIGFTWPIRVYYEDTDAGGIVFYANYLKYFERARTEWLRACGVDQCRLADEDGVVFVVRSTALDYHAPARLDDVVTIASRIERIGRASVDFTQEAWRDDVLLATGQIRVGCVDRGALKPAAIPAPVLAALRRGPGVNPTNVSTASA
;
A
#
# COMPACT_ATOMS: atom_id res chain seq x y z
N MET A 1 11.48 26.92 24.88
CA MET A 1 11.98 25.74 24.17
C MET A 1 10.99 25.44 23.05
N LYS A 2 11.32 25.81 21.80
CA LYS A 2 10.40 25.68 20.65
C LYS A 2 10.49 24.24 20.14
N LEU A 3 9.45 23.42 20.37
CA LEU A 3 9.27 22.20 19.60
C LEU A 3 8.51 22.58 18.32
N THR A 4 9.27 22.72 17.26
CA THR A 4 8.80 22.87 15.89
C THR A 4 8.23 21.52 15.44
N THR A 5 6.91 21.31 15.52
CA THR A 5 6.29 20.21 14.76
C THR A 5 6.10 20.73 13.34
N SER A 6 7.18 20.70 12.56
CA SER A 6 7.17 20.97 11.14
C SER A 6 6.21 19.99 10.45
N ARG A 7 5.33 20.51 9.58
CA ARG A 7 4.91 19.72 8.42
C ARG A 7 6.18 19.25 7.71
N SER A 8 6.49 17.96 7.79
CA SER A 8 7.15 17.29 6.68
C SER A 8 6.03 16.59 5.92
N GLY A 9 5.48 17.11 4.82
CA GLY A 9 6.21 17.86 3.80
C GLY A 9 7.33 17.03 3.17
N ALA A 10 7.62 15.82 3.67
CA ALA A 10 8.31 14.81 2.90
C ALA A 10 7.29 14.42 1.83
N GLU A 11 7.53 14.91 0.63
CA GLU A 11 6.82 14.68 -0.63
C GLU A 11 5.70 13.66 -0.48
N ILE A 12 4.44 14.10 -0.56
CA ILE A 12 3.31 13.18 -0.47
C ILE A 12 3.46 12.22 -1.64
N GLY A 13 4.01 11.04 -1.33
CA GLY A 13 4.04 9.91 -2.22
C GLY A 13 2.62 9.53 -2.58
N PHE A 14 2.45 8.50 -3.37
CA PHE A 14 1.12 8.01 -3.71
C PHE A 14 0.28 7.73 -2.45
N THR A 15 -0.88 8.38 -2.38
CA THR A 15 -1.85 8.23 -1.29
C THR A 15 -3.16 7.66 -1.81
N TRP A 16 -3.76 6.78 -1.01
CA TRP A 16 -5.02 6.14 -1.34
C TRP A 16 -6.03 6.30 -0.20
N PRO A 17 -7.13 7.05 -0.41
CA PRO A 17 -8.16 7.20 0.61
C PRO A 17 -9.07 5.97 0.66
N ILE A 18 -9.47 5.58 1.87
CA ILE A 18 -10.37 4.46 2.15
C ILE A 18 -11.39 4.90 3.19
N ARG A 19 -12.68 4.70 2.89
CA ARG A 19 -13.75 4.81 3.89
C ARG A 19 -13.80 3.54 4.74
N VAL A 20 -13.91 3.70 6.06
CA VAL A 20 -14.21 2.60 6.99
C VAL A 20 -15.70 2.27 6.94
N TYR A 21 -16.03 1.04 6.59
CA TYR A 21 -17.43 0.54 6.57
C TYR A 21 -17.72 -0.38 7.76
N TYR A 22 -18.99 -0.76 7.92
CA TYR A 22 -19.43 -1.65 9.00
C TYR A 22 -18.62 -2.97 9.03
N GLU A 23 -18.34 -3.57 7.88
CA GLU A 23 -17.57 -4.81 7.78
C GLU A 23 -16.11 -4.68 8.20
N ASP A 24 -15.60 -3.45 8.33
CA ASP A 24 -14.25 -3.20 8.76
C ASP A 24 -14.11 -3.16 10.29
N THR A 25 -15.22 -3.01 11.01
CA THR A 25 -15.25 -2.81 12.46
C THR A 25 -15.45 -4.13 13.24
N ASP A 26 -14.98 -4.17 14.48
CA ASP A 26 -15.22 -5.29 15.41
C ASP A 26 -16.08 -4.89 16.62
N ALA A 27 -16.28 -5.82 17.55
CA ALA A 27 -17.07 -5.61 18.77
C ALA A 27 -16.52 -4.49 19.69
N GLY A 28 -15.28 -4.05 19.49
CA GLY A 28 -14.68 -2.89 20.16
C GLY A 28 -15.11 -1.54 19.57
N GLY A 29 -15.89 -1.53 18.49
CA GLY A 29 -16.37 -0.31 17.83
C GLY A 29 -15.28 0.44 17.07
N ILE A 30 -14.18 -0.25 16.72
CA ILE A 30 -13.05 0.27 15.97
C ILE A 30 -12.70 -0.67 14.82
N VAL A 31 -11.87 -0.22 13.89
CA VAL A 31 -11.37 -1.07 12.79
C VAL A 31 -10.62 -2.28 13.36
N PHE A 32 -11.04 -3.48 12.94
CA PHE A 32 -10.36 -4.72 13.29
C PHE A 32 -8.93 -4.71 12.74
N TYR A 33 -7.93 -4.98 13.59
CA TYR A 33 -6.50 -4.77 13.27
C TYR A 33 -6.07 -5.37 11.91
N ALA A 34 -6.58 -6.56 11.55
CA ALA A 34 -6.21 -7.23 10.31
C ALA A 34 -6.73 -6.51 9.05
N ASN A 35 -7.75 -5.66 9.16
CA ASN A 35 -8.29 -4.90 8.02
C ASN A 35 -7.31 -3.84 7.51
N TYR A 36 -6.36 -3.37 8.33
CA TYR A 36 -5.27 -2.54 7.84
C TYR A 36 -4.42 -3.22 6.76
N LEU A 37 -4.29 -4.56 6.78
CA LEU A 37 -3.61 -5.28 5.69
C LEU A 37 -4.37 -5.19 4.37
N LYS A 38 -5.71 -5.20 4.41
CA LYS A 38 -6.56 -4.99 3.22
C LYS A 38 -6.39 -3.56 2.70
N TYR A 39 -6.35 -2.58 3.60
CA TYR A 39 -6.17 -1.18 3.25
C TYR A 39 -4.81 -0.95 2.58
N PHE A 40 -3.75 -1.50 3.18
CA PHE A 40 -2.40 -1.46 2.63
C PHE A 40 -2.29 -2.20 1.28
N GLU A 41 -2.94 -3.35 1.12
CA GLU A 41 -2.98 -4.04 -0.17
C GLU A 41 -3.63 -3.18 -1.27
N ARG A 42 -4.85 -2.66 -1.03
CA ARG A 42 -5.55 -1.80 -1.99
C ARG A 42 -4.68 -0.63 -2.45
N ALA A 43 -4.03 0.04 -1.50
CA ALA A 43 -3.13 1.14 -1.80
C ALA A 43 -1.91 0.71 -2.64
N ARG A 44 -1.31 -0.47 -2.39
CA ARG A 44 -0.20 -0.99 -3.24
C ARG A 44 -0.68 -1.36 -4.63
N THR A 45 -1.86 -1.96 -4.75
CA THR A 45 -2.44 -2.32 -6.04
C THR A 45 -2.65 -1.08 -6.92
N GLU A 46 -3.19 -0.01 -6.33
CA GLU A 46 -3.39 1.24 -7.07
C GLU A 46 -2.07 2.02 -7.28
N TRP A 47 -1.09 1.87 -6.39
CA TRP A 47 0.28 2.34 -6.59
C TRP A 47 0.91 1.70 -7.83
N LEU A 48 0.78 0.37 -7.97
CA LEU A 48 1.27 -0.36 -9.15
C LEU A 48 0.54 0.08 -10.42
N ARG A 49 -0.78 0.24 -10.36
CA ARG A 49 -1.59 0.76 -11.47
C ARG A 49 -1.12 2.15 -11.91
N ALA A 50 -0.86 3.05 -10.96
CA ALA A 50 -0.34 4.39 -11.23
C ALA A 50 1.10 4.38 -11.79
N CYS A 51 1.85 3.30 -11.60
CA CYS A 51 3.13 3.06 -12.28
C CYS A 51 2.97 2.51 -13.72
N GLY A 52 1.74 2.20 -14.14
CA GLY A 52 1.45 1.52 -15.40
C GLY A 52 1.66 0.01 -15.35
N VAL A 53 1.69 -0.59 -14.15
CA VAL A 53 1.85 -2.04 -13.96
C VAL A 53 0.47 -2.67 -13.79
N ASP A 54 0.04 -3.43 -14.80
CA ASP A 54 -1.14 -4.28 -14.72
C ASP A 54 -0.73 -5.68 -14.24
N GLN A 55 -1.24 -6.08 -13.07
CA GLN A 55 -0.89 -7.37 -12.45
C GLN A 55 -1.49 -8.58 -13.16
N CYS A 56 -2.66 -8.44 -13.81
CA CYS A 56 -3.25 -9.51 -14.61
C CYS A 56 -2.42 -9.73 -15.86
N ARG A 57 -2.05 -8.64 -16.55
CA ARG A 57 -1.17 -8.69 -17.71
C ARG A 57 0.20 -9.28 -17.38
N LEU A 58 0.78 -8.90 -16.24
CA LEU A 58 2.01 -9.48 -15.71
C LEU A 58 1.90 -11.00 -15.50
N ALA A 59 0.75 -11.46 -14.98
CA ALA A 59 0.50 -12.88 -14.74
C ALA A 59 0.28 -13.68 -16.04
N ASP A 60 -0.37 -13.09 -17.03
CA ASP A 60 -0.75 -13.76 -18.29
C ASP A 60 0.36 -13.70 -19.35
N GLU A 61 1.08 -12.58 -19.46
CA GLU A 61 2.12 -12.38 -20.48
C GLU A 61 3.53 -12.75 -19.98
N ASP A 62 3.89 -12.36 -18.75
CA ASP A 62 5.24 -12.59 -18.20
C ASP A 62 5.31 -13.83 -17.29
N GLY A 63 4.17 -14.48 -17.01
CA GLY A 63 4.10 -15.70 -16.21
C GLY A 63 4.50 -15.53 -14.74
N VAL A 64 4.51 -14.31 -14.22
CA VAL A 64 4.91 -14.01 -12.84
C VAL A 64 3.81 -13.29 -12.06
N VAL A 65 3.79 -13.50 -10.74
CA VAL A 65 2.85 -12.84 -9.83
C VAL A 65 3.58 -12.29 -8.60
N PHE A 66 2.99 -11.29 -7.97
CA PHE A 66 3.46 -10.75 -6.71
C PHE A 66 2.72 -11.39 -5.53
N VAL A 67 3.47 -11.85 -4.53
CA VAL A 67 2.93 -12.44 -3.31
C VAL A 67 3.53 -11.77 -2.07
N VAL A 68 2.72 -11.59 -1.04
CA VAL A 68 3.22 -11.05 0.25
C VAL A 68 4.09 -12.12 0.91
N ARG A 69 5.34 -11.76 1.21
CA ARG A 69 6.30 -12.64 1.89
C ARG A 69 6.35 -12.41 3.40
N SER A 70 6.27 -11.15 3.84
CA SER A 70 6.26 -10.80 5.26
C SER A 70 5.62 -9.43 5.48
N THR A 71 5.03 -9.25 6.66
CA THR A 71 4.43 -8.00 7.12
C THR A 71 4.81 -7.75 8.57
N ALA A 72 5.14 -6.51 8.92
CA ALA A 72 5.26 -6.04 10.31
C ALA A 72 4.43 -4.77 10.45
N LEU A 73 3.54 -4.72 11.45
CA LEU A 73 2.59 -3.63 11.65
C LEU A 73 2.66 -3.13 13.09
N ASP A 74 2.61 -1.81 13.26
CA ASP A 74 2.39 -1.16 14.55
C ASP A 74 1.09 -0.36 14.48
N TYR A 75 0.28 -0.42 15.54
CA TYR A 75 -1.00 0.26 15.65
C TYR A 75 -0.90 1.35 16.72
N HIS A 76 -1.10 2.60 16.31
CA HIS A 76 -0.85 3.80 17.12
C HIS A 76 -2.15 4.43 17.63
N ALA A 77 -3.21 4.41 16.82
CA ALA A 77 -4.51 4.96 17.16
C ALA A 77 -5.66 4.24 16.41
N PRO A 78 -6.87 4.16 16.99
CA PRO A 78 -8.01 3.52 16.34
C PRO A 78 -8.67 4.42 15.29
N ALA A 79 -9.15 3.79 14.22
CA ALA A 79 -10.17 4.33 13.33
C ALA A 79 -11.54 3.74 13.66
N ARG A 80 -12.61 4.47 13.34
CA ARG A 80 -14.00 4.10 13.59
C ARG A 80 -14.80 4.08 12.31
N LEU A 81 -16.03 3.56 12.39
CA LEU A 81 -17.01 3.65 11.31
C LEU A 81 -17.07 5.08 10.76
N ASP A 82 -17.15 5.17 9.43
CA ASP A 82 -17.18 6.41 8.66
C ASP A 82 -15.90 7.26 8.67
N ASP A 83 -14.84 6.89 9.39
CA ASP A 83 -13.54 7.57 9.23
C ASP A 83 -13.04 7.43 7.77
N VAL A 84 -12.40 8.49 7.24
CA VAL A 84 -11.56 8.38 6.03
C VAL A 84 -10.13 8.12 6.47
N VAL A 85 -9.63 6.95 6.10
CA VAL A 85 -8.24 6.56 6.30
C VAL A 85 -7.47 6.79 5.01
N THR A 86 -6.47 7.67 5.05
CA THR A 86 -5.54 7.89 3.95
C THR A 86 -4.33 6.98 4.11
N ILE A 87 -4.10 6.11 3.14
CA ILE A 87 -2.95 5.22 3.10
C ILE A 87 -1.84 5.86 2.25
N ALA A 88 -0.74 6.25 2.86
CA ALA A 88 0.47 6.65 2.14
C ALA A 88 1.35 5.43 1.86
N SER A 89 1.86 5.27 0.64
CA SER A 89 2.67 4.12 0.24
C SER A 89 3.92 4.52 -0.52
N ARG A 90 5.06 3.95 -0.12
CA ARG A 90 6.35 4.13 -0.82
C ARG A 90 7.15 2.83 -0.87
N ILE A 91 8.03 2.74 -1.84
CA ILE A 91 9.04 1.67 -1.91
C ILE A 91 10.26 2.11 -1.10
N GLU A 92 10.68 1.28 -0.17
CA GLU A 92 11.92 1.46 0.59
C GLU A 92 13.10 0.80 -0.13
N ARG A 93 12.87 -0.38 -0.72
CA ARG A 93 13.92 -1.15 -1.40
C ARG A 93 13.36 -2.00 -2.53
N ILE A 94 14.12 -2.09 -3.63
CA ILE A 94 13.86 -3.04 -4.72
C ILE A 94 15.02 -4.03 -4.82
N GLY A 95 14.72 -5.31 -4.67
CA GLY A 95 15.64 -6.43 -4.92
C GLY A 95 15.43 -7.03 -6.30
N ARG A 96 16.15 -8.12 -6.60
CA ARG A 96 16.00 -8.84 -7.89
C ARG A 96 14.62 -9.48 -8.06
N ALA A 97 14.08 -10.01 -6.97
CA ALA A 97 12.84 -10.80 -6.93
C ALA A 97 11.90 -10.33 -5.81
N SER A 98 12.10 -9.13 -5.27
CA SER A 98 11.31 -8.62 -4.15
C SER A 98 11.25 -7.10 -4.13
N VAL A 99 10.21 -6.58 -3.48
CA VAL A 99 9.98 -5.15 -3.23
C VAL A 99 9.58 -4.98 -1.78
N ASP A 100 10.25 -4.07 -1.08
CA ASP A 100 9.93 -3.70 0.29
C ASP A 100 9.18 -2.37 0.28
N PHE A 101 7.96 -2.38 0.79
CA PHE A 101 7.08 -1.21 0.92
C PHE A 101 7.03 -0.76 2.37
N THR A 102 7.05 0.56 2.55
CA THR A 102 6.58 1.20 3.79
C THR A 102 5.24 1.86 3.53
N GLN A 103 4.27 1.61 4.40
CA GLN A 103 2.94 2.16 4.33
C GLN A 103 2.50 2.72 5.67
N GLU A 104 1.71 3.79 5.61
CA GLU A 104 1.22 4.51 6.78
C GLU A 104 -0.27 4.79 6.59
N ALA A 105 -1.06 4.54 7.62
CA ALA A 105 -2.48 4.85 7.66
C ALA A 105 -2.71 6.10 8.52
N TRP A 106 -3.37 7.09 7.94
CA TRP A 106 -3.62 8.38 8.57
C TRP A 106 -5.11 8.69 8.60
N ARG A 107 -5.60 9.31 9.68
CA ARG A 107 -6.87 10.04 9.68
C ARG A 107 -6.54 11.49 9.99
N ASP A 108 -6.74 12.37 9.01
CA ASP A 108 -6.23 13.74 9.05
C ASP A 108 -4.74 13.74 9.41
N ASP A 109 -4.35 14.40 10.51
CA ASP A 109 -2.97 14.48 11.00
C ASP A 109 -2.63 13.38 12.04
N VAL A 110 -3.53 12.41 12.28
CA VAL A 110 -3.33 11.34 13.25
C VAL A 110 -2.82 10.08 12.56
N LEU A 111 -1.60 9.65 12.93
CA LEU A 111 -1.06 8.36 12.51
C LEU A 111 -1.81 7.24 13.22
N LEU A 112 -2.43 6.35 12.45
CA LEU A 112 -3.22 5.24 12.94
C LEU A 112 -2.42 3.93 12.99
N ALA A 113 -1.70 3.63 11.91
CA ALA A 113 -0.91 2.41 11.80
C ALA A 113 0.27 2.58 10.83
N THR A 114 1.36 1.87 11.09
CA THR A 114 2.51 1.76 10.18
C THR A 114 2.69 0.32 9.74
N GLY A 115 3.14 0.11 8.51
CA GLY A 115 3.32 -1.21 7.93
C GLY A 115 4.59 -1.32 7.09
N GLN A 116 5.40 -2.34 7.37
CA GLN A 116 6.50 -2.79 6.51
C GLN A 116 6.08 -4.07 5.80
N ILE A 117 5.95 -4.02 4.48
CA ILE A 117 5.47 -5.15 3.67
C ILE A 117 6.52 -5.53 2.63
N ARG A 118 7.00 -6.77 2.71
CA ARG A 118 7.84 -7.37 1.67
C ARG A 118 6.99 -8.19 0.72
N VAL A 119 7.09 -7.87 -0.55
CA VAL A 119 6.43 -8.57 -1.65
C VAL A 119 7.49 -9.31 -2.46
N GLY A 120 7.26 -10.58 -2.78
CA GLY A 120 8.11 -11.38 -3.65
C GLY A 120 7.49 -11.52 -5.04
N CYS A 121 8.31 -11.45 -6.09
CA CYS A 121 7.96 -11.86 -7.44
C CYS A 121 8.20 -13.36 -7.57
N VAL A 122 7.19 -14.12 -7.98
CA VAL A 122 7.28 -15.56 -8.13
C VAL A 122 6.73 -16.00 -9.49
N ASP A 123 7.26 -17.10 -10.00
CA ASP A 123 6.65 -17.82 -11.13
C ASP A 123 5.20 -18.21 -10.76
N ARG A 124 4.24 -17.96 -11.66
CA ARG A 124 2.82 -18.17 -11.42
C ARG A 124 2.46 -19.65 -11.20
N GLY A 125 3.14 -20.57 -11.88
CA GLY A 125 2.84 -22.01 -11.78
C GLY A 125 3.55 -22.67 -10.60
N ALA A 126 4.87 -22.46 -10.49
CA ALA A 126 5.71 -23.11 -9.50
C ALA A 126 5.76 -22.38 -8.15
N LEU A 127 5.31 -21.12 -8.08
CA LEU A 127 5.41 -20.24 -6.90
C LEU A 127 6.84 -20.13 -6.34
N LYS A 128 7.84 -20.26 -7.21
CA LYS A 128 9.26 -20.09 -6.87
C LYS A 128 9.72 -18.66 -7.19
N PRO A 129 10.70 -18.11 -6.45
CA PRO A 129 11.21 -16.76 -6.71
C PRO A 129 11.64 -16.57 -8.17
N ALA A 130 11.10 -15.54 -8.80
CA ALA A 130 11.41 -15.13 -10.18
C ALA A 130 11.94 -13.70 -10.19
N ALA A 131 12.75 -13.36 -11.20
CA ALA A 131 13.16 -11.96 -11.35
C ALA A 131 11.95 -11.09 -11.69
N ILE A 132 11.93 -9.87 -11.14
CA ILE A 132 10.98 -8.85 -11.59
C ILE A 132 11.29 -8.53 -13.06
N PRO A 133 10.30 -8.61 -13.99
CA PRO A 133 10.53 -8.28 -15.40
C PRO A 133 11.10 -6.87 -15.57
N ALA A 134 12.02 -6.69 -16.51
CA ALA A 134 12.73 -5.42 -16.69
C ALA A 134 11.81 -4.20 -16.90
N PRO A 135 10.70 -4.29 -17.68
CA PRO A 135 9.75 -3.19 -17.83
C PRO A 135 9.07 -2.81 -16.50
N VAL A 136 8.69 -3.81 -15.70
CA VAL A 136 8.10 -3.60 -14.37
C VAL A 136 9.13 -2.99 -13.43
N LEU A 137 10.35 -3.51 -13.39
CA LEU A 137 11.43 -2.95 -12.57
C LEU A 137 11.69 -1.47 -12.90
N ALA A 138 11.67 -1.11 -14.19
CA ALA A 138 11.79 0.29 -14.61
C ALA A 138 10.59 1.13 -14.14
N ALA A 139 9.36 0.60 -14.21
CA ALA A 139 8.18 1.26 -13.69
C ALA A 139 8.22 1.48 -12.17
N LEU A 140 8.59 0.45 -11.40
CA LEU A 140 8.75 0.55 -9.94
C LEU A 140 9.79 1.60 -9.54
N ARG A 141 10.89 1.71 -10.30
CA ARG A 141 11.94 2.71 -10.07
C ARG A 141 11.52 4.13 -10.42
N ARG A 142 10.69 4.31 -11.45
CA ARG A 142 10.11 5.62 -11.77
C ARG A 142 9.09 6.04 -10.70
N GLY A 143 8.35 5.08 -10.16
CA GLY A 143 7.22 5.36 -9.29
C GLY A 143 5.99 5.82 -10.08
N PRO A 144 4.92 6.20 -9.37
CA PRO A 144 3.62 6.50 -9.95
C PRO A 144 3.63 7.85 -10.68
N GLY A 145 3.04 7.88 -11.88
CA GLY A 145 3.09 9.05 -12.78
C GLY A 145 2.18 10.21 -12.40
N VAL A 146 1.01 9.93 -11.80
CA VAL A 146 0.06 10.87 -11.17
C VAL A 146 -0.85 10.05 -10.24
N ASN A 147 -1.29 10.62 -9.11
CA ASN A 147 -2.24 9.95 -8.21
C ASN A 147 -3.65 9.93 -8.85
N PRO A 148 -4.27 8.78 -9.16
CA PRO A 148 -5.61 8.75 -9.70
C PRO A 148 -6.61 9.10 -8.59
N THR A 149 -7.02 10.36 -8.51
CA THR A 149 -7.96 10.88 -7.50
C THR A 149 -9.39 10.37 -7.63
N ASN A 150 -9.71 9.59 -8.68
CA ASN A 150 -11.11 9.40 -9.11
C ASN A 150 -11.71 8.01 -8.82
N VAL A 151 -10.99 7.09 -8.16
CA VAL A 151 -11.50 5.73 -7.87
C VAL A 151 -11.31 5.34 -6.41
N SER A 152 -11.51 6.28 -5.47
CA SER A 152 -11.45 5.98 -4.04
C SER A 152 -12.83 5.61 -3.47
N THR A 153 -12.88 4.63 -2.57
CA THR A 153 -14.09 4.30 -1.78
C THR A 153 -14.50 5.40 -0.80
N ALA A 154 -13.73 6.49 -0.68
CA ALA A 154 -14.07 7.66 0.12
C ALA A 154 -15.11 8.59 -0.53
N SER A 155 -15.38 8.41 -1.85
CA SER A 155 -16.21 9.34 -2.66
C SER A 155 -17.67 8.89 -2.80
N ALA A 156 -18.13 7.92 -2.01
CA ALA A 156 -19.52 7.48 -1.95
C ALA A 156 -20.25 8.14 -0.78
#